data_AF-A0A2N7XTA4-F1
#
_entry.id   AF-A0A2N7XTA4-F1
#
_cell.length_a   1.000
_cell.length_b   1.000
_cell.length_c   1.000
_cell.angle_alpha   90.00
_cell.angle_beta   90.00
_cell.angle_gamma   90.00
#
_symmetry.space_group_name_H-M   'P 1'
#
loop_
_entity.id
_entity.type
_entity.pdbx_description
1 polymer ?
#
loop_
_entity_poly.entity_id
_entity_poly.type
_entity_poly.pdbx_seq_one_letter_code
_entity_poly.pdbx_strand_id
1 'polypeptide(L)'
;DDIALAAAFTDEIGDALSRFSTLFVVLAGPRVERPLDHGPVCRELGVRYLLEGSVRHEGDTIRIQVRLTDGVVREQIWARHFDTSLH
;
A
#
# COMPACT_ATOMS: atom_id res chain seq x y z
N ASP A 1 -13.35 11.95 -1.07
CA ASP A 1 -11.97 12.46 -1.10
C ASP A 1 -11.03 11.27 -1.13
N ASP A 2 -10.23 11.15 -2.18
CA ASP A 2 -9.37 10.00 -2.47
C ASP A 2 -8.25 9.86 -1.43
N ILE A 3 -7.76 10.97 -0.88
CA ILE A 3 -6.73 10.96 0.17
C ILE A 3 -7.29 10.39 1.47
N ALA A 4 -8.49 10.82 1.87
CA ALA A 4 -9.16 10.28 3.05
C ALA A 4 -9.45 8.78 2.90
N LEU A 5 -9.89 8.35 1.72
CA LEU A 5 -10.12 6.93 1.44
C LEU A 5 -8.82 6.12 1.48
N ALA A 6 -7.74 6.63 0.89
CA ALA A 6 -6.43 5.98 0.95
C ALA A 6 -5.89 5.88 2.39
N ALA A 7 -6.10 6.91 3.23
CA ALA A 7 -5.74 6.86 4.64
C ALA A 7 -6.49 5.75 5.39
N ALA A 8 -7.81 5.68 5.19
CA ALA A 8 -8.63 4.63 5.81
C ALA A 8 -8.18 3.22 5.41
N PHE A 9 -7.86 3.00 4.13
CA PHE A 9 -7.30 1.73 3.67
C PHE A 9 -5.95 1.40 4.31
N THR A 10 -5.05 2.38 4.46
CA THR A 10 -3.77 2.18 5.14
C THR A 10 -3.98 1.72 6.58
N ASP A 11 -4.89 2.37 7.31
CA ASP A 11 -5.18 2.03 8.70
C ASP A 11 -5.80 0.64 8.82
N GLU A 12 -6.80 0.30 7.99
CA GLU A 12 -7.44 -1.02 8.01
C GLU A 12 -6.46 -2.16 7.67
N ILE A 13 -5.62 -1.97 6.66
CA ILE A 13 -4.58 -2.93 6.29
C ILE A 13 -3.55 -3.04 7.42
N GLY A 14 -3.14 -1.91 7.99
CA GLY A 14 -2.23 -1.85 9.12
C GLY A 14 -2.74 -2.63 10.33
N ASP A 15 -4.00 -2.43 10.70
CA ASP A 15 -4.67 -3.14 11.77
C ASP A 15 -4.78 -4.64 11.49
N ALA A 16 -5.13 -5.02 10.25
CA ALA A 16 -5.21 -6.42 9.86
C ALA A 16 -3.85 -7.13 9.92
N LEU A 17 -2.79 -6.48 9.43
CA LEU A 17 -1.42 -7.02 9.47
C LEU A 17 -0.87 -7.08 10.89
N SER A 18 -1.19 -6.09 11.74
CA SER A 18 -0.74 -6.02 13.14
C SER A 18 -1.29 -7.15 14.01
N ARG A 19 -2.35 -7.84 13.58
CA ARG A 19 -2.86 -9.05 14.26
C ARG A 19 -1.91 -10.23 14.15
N PHE A 20 -0.96 -10.21 13.22
CA PHE A 20 0.07 -11.24 13.08
C PHE A 20 1.32 -10.82 13.86
N SER A 21 1.50 -11.35 15.07
CA SER A 21 2.59 -10.99 15.99
C SER A 21 4.01 -11.25 15.47
N THR A 22 4.15 -11.99 14.38
CA THR A 22 5.43 -12.24 13.70
C THR A 22 5.82 -11.14 12.71
N LEU A 23 4.90 -10.23 12.38
CA LEU A 23 5.16 -9.11 11.47
C LEU A 23 5.56 -7.86 12.26
N PHE A 24 6.67 -7.24 11.86
CA PHE A 24 6.99 -5.87 12.20
C PHE A 24 6.44 -4.97 11.10
N VAL A 25 5.44 -4.15 11.43
CA VAL A 25 4.70 -3.31 10.47
C VAL A 25 5.02 -1.85 10.71
N VAL A 26 5.38 -1.13 9.64
CA VAL A 26 5.53 0.33 9.63
C VAL A 26 4.47 0.90 8.70
N LEU A 27 3.58 1.74 9.23
CA LEU A 27 2.55 2.39 8.43
C LEU A 27 3.09 3.67 7.79
N ALA A 28 2.79 3.84 6.51
CA ALA A 28 3.07 5.07 5.77
C ALA A 28 1.75 5.67 5.31
N GLY A 29 1.50 6.93 5.66
CA GLY A 29 0.31 7.65 5.23
C GLY A 29 0.23 7.83 3.71
N PRO A 30 -0.94 8.23 3.19
CA PRO A 30 -1.16 8.43 1.77
C PRO A 30 -0.24 9.52 1.20
N ARG A 31 0.15 9.36 -0.07
CA ARG A 31 1.02 10.30 -0.80
C ARG A 31 0.47 10.52 -2.20
N VAL A 32 0.65 11.73 -2.73
CA VAL A 32 0.30 12.09 -4.11
C VAL A 32 1.59 12.12 -4.94
N GLU A 33 1.59 11.48 -6.11
CA GLU A 33 2.57 11.67 -7.21
C GLU A 33 4.04 11.27 -7.00
N ARG A 34 4.44 10.68 -5.88
CA ARG A 34 5.84 10.30 -5.66
C ARG A 34 6.06 8.78 -5.62
N PRO A 35 6.60 8.17 -6.69
CA PRO A 35 7.10 6.80 -6.62
C PRO A 35 8.16 6.70 -5.52
N LEU A 36 8.02 5.73 -4.62
CA LEU A 36 9.03 5.46 -3.61
C LEU A 36 10.18 4.69 -4.26
N ASP A 37 11.42 5.06 -3.97
CA ASP A 37 12.54 4.13 -4.21
C ASP A 37 12.49 3.08 -3.10
N HIS A 38 11.91 1.93 -3.44
CA HIS A 38 11.60 0.85 -2.51
C HIS A 38 12.85 0.39 -1.73
N GLY A 39 14.04 0.40 -2.36
CA GLY A 39 15.27 -0.13 -1.75
C GLY A 39 15.78 0.71 -0.57
N PRO A 40 16.09 2.00 -0.78
CA PRO A 40 16.46 2.92 0.30
C PRO A 40 15.42 2.99 1.42
N VAL A 41 14.13 3.06 1.08
CA VAL A 41 13.05 3.14 2.08
C VAL A 41 13.01 1.88 2.95
N CYS A 42 13.08 0.70 2.35
CA CYS A 42 13.10 -0.56 3.09
C CYS A 42 14.32 -0.63 4.03
N ARG A 43 15.50 -0.20 3.55
CA ARG A 43 16.72 -0.16 4.35
C ARG A 43 16.62 0.83 5.52
N GLU A 44 16.12 2.03 5.28
CA GLU A 44 15.98 3.09 6.29
C GLU A 44 14.99 2.69 7.38
N LEU A 45 13.86 2.09 6.99
CA LEU A 45 12.81 1.66 7.92
C LEU A 45 13.07 0.28 8.54
N GLY A 46 14.11 -0.44 8.11
CA GLY A 46 14.42 -1.78 8.61
C GLY A 46 13.36 -2.83 8.22
N VAL A 47 12.60 -2.61 7.14
CA VAL A 47 11.57 -3.53 6.66
C VAL A 47 12.06 -4.27 5.42
N ARG A 48 11.67 -5.53 5.28
CA ARG A 48 12.01 -6.34 4.09
C ARG A 48 11.04 -6.12 2.94
N TYR A 49 9.77 -5.99 3.26
CA TYR A 49 8.70 -5.93 2.29
C TYR A 49 8.04 -4.57 2.33
N LEU A 50 7.72 -4.05 1.15
CA LEU A 50 6.94 -2.84 0.98
C LEU A 50 5.59 -3.21 0.37
N LEU A 51 4.52 -2.89 1.09
CA LEU A 51 3.14 -2.96 0.60
C LEU A 51 2.72 -1.55 0.19
N GLU A 52 2.42 -1.37 -1.09
CA GLU A 52 1.95 -0.10 -1.64
C GLU A 52 0.61 -0.30 -2.30
N GLY A 53 -0.23 0.72 -2.18
CA GLY A 53 -1.50 0.77 -2.88
C GLY A 53 -1.75 2.13 -3.54
N SER A 54 -2.66 2.14 -4.50
CA SER A 54 -3.20 3.35 -5.09
C SER A 54 -4.71 3.27 -5.16
N VAL A 55 -5.37 4.40 -4.94
CA VAL A 55 -6.80 4.59 -5.08
C VAL A 55 -7.00 5.66 -6.14
N ARG A 56 -7.90 5.41 -7.10
CA ARG A 56 -8.27 6.39 -8.11
C ARG A 56 -9.77 6.35 -8.36
N HIS A 57 -10.43 7.50 -8.26
CA HIS A 57 -11.78 7.66 -8.75
C HIS A 57 -11.80 8.04 -10.24
N GLU A 58 -12.59 7.31 -11.02
CA GLU A 58 -12.90 7.62 -12.42
C GLU A 58 -14.42 7.48 -12.64
N GLY A 59 -15.11 8.62 -12.65
CA GLY A 59 -16.58 8.64 -12.66
C GLY A 59 -17.13 7.91 -11.45
N ASP A 60 -18.01 6.93 -11.70
CA ASP A 60 -18.62 6.09 -10.66
C ASP A 60 -17.79 4.85 -10.33
N THR A 61 -16.53 4.75 -10.79
CA THR A 61 -15.67 3.61 -10.51
C THR A 61 -14.49 4.01 -9.63
N ILE A 62 -14.27 3.25 -8.56
CA ILE A 62 -13.06 3.29 -7.75
C ILE A 62 -12.15 2.15 -8.20
N ARG A 63 -10.95 2.50 -8.65
CA ARG A 63 -9.89 1.53 -8.93
C ARG A 63 -8.90 1.49 -7.80
N ILE A 64 -8.59 0.28 -7.33
CA ILE A 64 -7.62 0.03 -6.27
C ILE A 64 -6.57 -0.94 -6.79
N GLN A 65 -5.30 -0.55 -6.71
CA GLN A 65 -4.18 -1.45 -6.98
C GLN A 65 -3.38 -1.62 -5.71
N VAL A 66 -2.93 -2.85 -5.44
CA VAL A 66 -2.08 -3.17 -4.29
C VAL A 66 -0.95 -4.08 -4.76
N ARG A 67 0.27 -3.82 -4.32
CA ARG A 67 1.47 -4.60 -4.65
C ARG A 67 2.34 -4.82 -3.42
N LEU A 68 2.92 -6.01 -3.35
CA LEU A 68 3.92 -6.39 -2.36
C LEU A 68 5.26 -6.58 -3.06
N THR A 69 6.27 -5.84 -2.61
CA THR A 69 7.62 -5.85 -3.19
C THR A 69 8.62 -6.30 -2.13
N ASP A 70 9.53 -7.22 -2.46
CA ASP A 70 10.74 -7.46 -1.66
C ASP A 70 11.72 -6.33 -1.96
N GLY A 71 11.95 -5.45 -0.98
CA GLY A 71 12.79 -4.26 -1.13
C GLY A 71 14.29 -4.54 -1.18
N VAL A 72 14.72 -5.74 -0.79
CA VAL A 72 16.14 -6.15 -0.84
C VAL A 72 16.53 -6.50 -2.26
N VAL A 73 15.73 -7.34 -2.93
CA VAL A 73 15.96 -7.76 -4.32
C VAL A 73 15.22 -6.90 -5.35
N ARG A 74 14.37 -5.97 -4.89
CA ARG A 74 13.53 -5.06 -5.71
C ARG A 74 12.57 -5.79 -6.65
N GLU A 75 12.04 -6.91 -6.18
CA GLU A 75 11.13 -7.75 -6.97
C GLU A 75 9.69 -7.64 -6.47
N GLN A 76 8.74 -7.48 -7.38
CA GLN A 76 7.32 -7.59 -7.05
C GLN A 76 6.97 -9.06 -6.84
N ILE A 77 6.62 -9.44 -5.62
CA ILE A 77 6.27 -10.82 -5.29
C ILE A 77 4.76 -11.10 -5.39
N TRP A 78 3.93 -10.04 -5.36
CA TRP A 78 2.49 -10.15 -5.52
C TRP A 78 1.86 -8.81 -5.93
N ALA A 79 0.77 -8.86 -6.69
CA ALA A 79 -0.07 -7.71 -6.96
C ALA A 79 -1.54 -8.13 -7.16
N ARG A 80 -2.45 -7.22 -6.81
CA ARG A 80 -3.89 -7.32 -7.08
C ARG A 80 -4.46 -5.99 -7.54
N HIS A 81 -5.51 -6.10 -8.35
CA HIS A 81 -6.29 -5.00 -8.87
C HIS A 81 -7.76 -5.24 -8.54
N PHE A 82 -8.46 -4.20 -8.12
CA PHE A 82 -9.87 -4.21 -7.78
C PHE A 82 -10.55 -3.02 -8.44
N ASP A 83 -11.67 -3.27 -9.11
CA ASP A 83 -12.57 -2.23 -9.60
C ASP A 83 -13.89 -2.39 -8.87
N THR A 84 -14.38 -1.33 -8.24
CA THR A 84 -15.70 -1.30 -7.62
C THR A 84 -16.47 -0.08 -8.12
N SER A 85 -17.74 -0.26 -8.44
CA SER A 85 -18.63 0.85 -8.76
C SER A 85 -19.27 1.41 -7.50
N LEU A 86 -19.33 2.73 -7.43
CA LEU A 86 -20.16 3.50 -6.52
C LEU A 86 -21.60 3.37 -7.03
N HIS A 87 -22.40 2.59 -6.31
CA HIS A 87 -23.84 2.50 -6.54
C HIS A 87 -24.58 3.46 -5.63
#